data_AF-A0A349EFU9-F1
#
_entry.id   AF-A0A349EFU9-F1
#
_cell.length_a   1.000
_cell.length_b   1.000
_cell.length_c   1.000
_cell.angle_alpha   90.00
_cell.angle_beta   90.00
_cell.angle_gamma   90.00
#
_symmetry.space_group_name_H-M   'P 1'
#
loop_
_entity.id
_entity.type
_entity.pdbx_description
1 polymer ?
#
loop_
_entity_poly.entity_id
_entity_poly.type
_entity_poly.pdbx_seq_one_letter_code
_entity_poly.pdbx_strand_id
1 'polypeptide(L)'
;LTNVDHTMALMREETFGPVLGVMKVRDMEQAIALANDSSLGLTGSVWSRNTREAVILGRRIHAGVITINDHLLTHGMAETPWGGVKESGIGRSHGELGFDEMTQPQVVTTELLHFAKRNLFWHPYDAQLYDGLKGALYFLHGRKFSIRLRGLLRFTGLIPRMFKD
;
A
#
# COMPACT_ATOMS: atom_id res chain seq x y z
N LEU A 1 34.07 11.86 12.28
CA LEU A 1 34.56 10.97 13.35
C LEU A 1 34.80 9.58 12.76
N THR A 2 35.96 8.99 13.03
CA THR A 2 36.34 7.64 12.59
C THR A 2 36.47 6.72 13.82
N ASN A 3 36.55 5.40 13.61
CA ASN A 3 36.56 4.38 14.68
C ASN A 3 35.32 4.46 15.59
N VAL A 4 34.18 4.79 15.00
CA VAL A 4 32.87 4.77 15.65
C VAL A 4 32.18 3.43 15.40
N ASP A 5 31.26 3.06 16.27
CA ASP A 5 30.44 1.86 16.14
C ASP A 5 28.96 2.15 16.44
N HIS A 6 28.09 1.18 16.11
CA HIS A 6 26.62 1.31 16.17
C HIS A 6 26.06 1.43 17.60
N THR A 7 26.89 1.31 18.65
CA THR A 7 26.48 1.54 20.04
C THR A 7 26.56 3.02 20.45
N MET A 8 27.29 3.84 19.69
CA MET A 8 27.49 5.25 19.99
C MET A 8 26.27 6.10 19.59
N ALA A 9 25.95 7.13 20.38
CA ALA A 9 24.84 8.04 20.13
C ALA A 9 24.88 8.69 18.72
N LEU A 10 26.08 9.09 18.26
CA LEU A 10 26.30 9.63 16.91
C LEU A 10 25.77 8.71 15.79
N MET A 11 25.82 7.40 15.99
CA MET A 11 25.38 6.41 14.99
C MET A 11 23.90 6.06 15.10
N ARG A 12 23.22 6.50 16.16
CA ARG A 12 21.83 6.13 16.48
C ARG A 12 20.86 7.30 16.49
N GLU A 13 21.34 8.50 16.76
CA GLU A 13 20.55 9.72 16.85
C GLU A 13 20.87 10.64 15.66
N GLU A 14 19.86 11.41 15.23
CA GLU A 14 20.04 12.38 14.16
C GLU A 14 21.00 13.49 14.62
N THR A 15 22.13 13.63 13.92
CA THR A 15 23.17 14.58 14.30
C THR A 15 22.76 16.04 14.04
N PHE A 16 22.02 16.30 12.96
CA PHE A 16 21.54 17.62 12.52
C PHE A 16 22.58 18.76 12.63
N GLY A 17 23.84 18.44 12.34
CA GLY A 17 24.98 19.31 12.57
C GLY A 17 26.19 18.89 11.74
N PRO A 18 27.30 19.64 11.78
CA PRO A 18 28.44 19.47 10.88
C PRO A 18 29.37 18.32 11.27
N VAL A 19 28.83 17.21 11.78
CA VAL A 19 29.58 16.04 12.23
C VAL A 19 29.13 14.81 11.44
N LEU A 20 30.08 14.10 10.84
CA LEU A 20 29.83 12.86 10.08
C LEU A 20 30.59 11.69 10.70
N GLY A 21 29.88 10.62 11.09
CA GLY A 21 30.47 9.35 11.52
C GLY A 21 30.82 8.46 10.34
N VAL A 22 32.00 7.83 10.37
CA VAL A 22 32.43 6.83 9.37
C VAL A 22 32.70 5.53 10.10
N MET A 23 31.73 4.61 10.01
CA MET A 23 31.80 3.28 10.61
C MET A 23 32.23 2.26 9.56
N LYS A 24 33.26 1.47 9.87
CA LYS A 24 33.65 0.33 9.04
C LYS A 24 32.69 -0.83 9.30
N VAL A 25 32.23 -1.45 8.23
CA VAL A 25 31.45 -2.70 8.24
C VAL A 25 32.26 -3.83 7.62
N ARG A 26 31.93 -5.07 7.98
CA ARG A 26 32.58 -6.29 7.50
C ARG A 26 32.21 -6.58 6.04
N ASP A 27 30.95 -6.38 5.69
CA ASP A 27 30.38 -6.68 4.38
C ASP A 27 29.11 -5.85 4.12
N MET A 28 28.55 -5.97 2.92
CA MET A 28 27.35 -5.22 2.52
C MET A 28 26.07 -5.75 3.19
N GLU A 29 26.03 -7.00 3.64
CA GLU A 29 24.89 -7.54 4.38
C GLU A 29 24.79 -6.87 5.75
N GLN A 30 25.92 -6.72 6.44
CA GLN A 30 25.99 -5.95 7.68
C GLN A 30 25.65 -4.48 7.44
N ALA A 31 26.12 -3.88 6.35
CA ALA A 31 25.79 -2.49 6.01
C ALA A 31 24.28 -2.28 5.89
N ILE A 32 23.59 -3.16 5.15
CA ILE A 32 22.13 -3.11 4.97
C ILE A 32 21.42 -3.34 6.31
N ALA A 33 21.86 -4.32 7.09
CA ALA A 33 21.26 -4.61 8.39
C ALA A 33 21.33 -3.39 9.33
N LEU A 34 22.49 -2.76 9.44
CA LEU A 34 22.68 -1.57 10.28
C LEU A 34 21.94 -0.34 9.74
N ALA A 35 21.91 -0.13 8.43
CA ALA A 35 21.14 0.96 7.83
C ALA A 35 19.63 0.79 8.10
N ASN A 36 19.13 -0.45 8.04
CA ASN A 36 17.72 -0.75 8.29
C ASN A 36 17.33 -0.73 9.77
N ASP A 37 18.29 -0.91 10.69
CA ASP A 37 18.11 -0.80 12.15
C ASP A 37 17.85 0.65 12.62
N SER A 38 18.15 1.66 11.80
CA SER A 38 17.79 3.05 12.09
C SER A 38 16.27 3.23 12.21
N SER A 39 15.80 4.00 13.20
CA SER A 39 14.39 4.39 13.30
C SER A 39 13.98 5.41 12.24
N LEU A 40 14.97 6.06 11.62
CA LEU A 40 14.80 7.04 10.54
C LEU A 40 14.97 6.38 9.16
N GLY A 41 14.36 6.99 8.15
CA GLY A 41 14.33 6.50 6.78
C GLY A 41 13.84 7.54 5.79
N LEU A 42 14.24 8.82 5.92
CA LEU A 42 13.89 9.86 4.96
C LEU A 42 14.60 9.65 3.63
N THR A 43 15.93 9.70 3.66
CA THR A 43 16.80 9.46 2.50
C THR A 43 17.95 8.53 2.85
N GLY A 44 18.55 7.92 1.83
CA GLY A 44 19.79 7.18 1.91
C GLY A 44 20.57 7.28 0.61
N SER A 45 21.87 6.99 0.64
CA SER A 45 22.71 7.03 -0.56
C SER A 45 23.65 5.82 -0.61
N VAL A 46 23.81 5.24 -1.79
CA VAL A 46 24.77 4.15 -2.04
C VAL A 46 25.83 4.63 -3.03
N TRP A 47 27.10 4.43 -2.69
CA TRP A 47 28.23 4.91 -3.48
C TRP A 47 29.06 3.72 -3.96
N SER A 48 29.17 3.54 -5.29
CA SER A 48 29.94 2.45 -5.90
C SER A 48 30.29 2.75 -7.36
N ARG A 49 31.43 2.21 -7.81
CA ARG A 49 31.79 2.18 -9.25
C ARG A 49 30.90 1.23 -10.05
N ASN A 50 30.29 0.23 -9.40
CA ASN A 50 29.34 -0.68 -10.02
C ASN A 50 27.91 -0.20 -9.75
N THR A 51 27.40 0.69 -10.60
CA THR A 51 26.06 1.29 -10.45
C THR A 51 24.95 0.23 -10.41
N ARG A 52 25.08 -0.88 -11.16
CA ARG A 52 24.06 -1.94 -11.16
C ARG A 52 23.95 -2.61 -9.80
N GLU A 53 25.08 -2.92 -9.19
CA GLU A 53 25.13 -3.49 -7.84
C GLU A 53 24.66 -2.49 -6.79
N ALA A 54 25.03 -1.21 -6.92
CA ALA A 54 24.55 -0.15 -6.04
C ALA A 54 23.02 -0.01 -6.06
N VAL A 55 22.39 -0.12 -7.24
CA VAL A 55 20.91 -0.13 -7.37
C VAL A 55 20.31 -1.36 -6.68
N ILE A 56 20.93 -2.54 -6.81
CA ILE A 56 20.46 -3.76 -6.14
C ILE A 56 20.56 -3.61 -4.61
N LEU A 57 21.67 -3.07 -4.10
CA LEU A 57 21.85 -2.81 -2.67
C LEU A 57 20.88 -1.75 -2.16
N GLY A 58 20.72 -0.64 -2.89
CA GLY A 58 19.84 0.47 -2.54
C GLY A 58 18.39 0.05 -2.37
N ARG A 59 17.90 -0.86 -3.22
CA ARG A 59 16.54 -1.43 -3.11
C ARG A 59 16.28 -2.21 -1.82
N ARG A 60 17.33 -2.62 -1.11
CA ARG A 60 17.25 -3.38 0.14
C ARG A 60 17.29 -2.48 1.38
N ILE A 61 17.52 -1.18 1.20
CA ILE A 61 17.53 -0.19 2.27
C ILE A 61 16.11 0.37 2.43
N HIS A 62 15.59 0.35 3.66
CA HIS A 62 14.27 0.85 4.02
C HIS A 62 14.34 2.37 4.27
N ALA A 63 14.37 3.13 3.18
CA ALA A 63 14.23 4.58 3.17
C ALA A 63 13.24 5.01 2.09
N GLY A 64 12.66 6.20 2.24
CA GLY A 64 11.72 6.74 1.27
C GLY A 64 12.39 7.11 -0.05
N VAL A 65 13.64 7.56 0.00
CA VAL A 65 14.42 7.98 -1.17
C VAL A 65 15.82 7.38 -1.11
N ILE A 66 16.28 6.75 -2.20
CA ILE A 66 17.64 6.24 -2.35
C ILE A 66 18.32 6.86 -3.57
N THR A 67 19.49 7.45 -3.36
CA THR A 67 20.33 8.01 -4.44
C THR A 67 21.56 7.12 -4.67
N ILE A 68 22.02 7.04 -5.92
CA ILE A 68 23.23 6.29 -6.29
C ILE A 68 24.31 7.27 -6.73
N ASN A 69 25.47 7.24 -6.07
CA ASN A 69 26.60 8.14 -6.33
C ASN A 69 26.27 9.63 -6.22
N ASP A 70 25.30 9.96 -5.37
CA ASP A 70 24.83 11.33 -5.12
C ASP A 70 24.15 11.37 -3.74
N HIS A 71 23.90 12.56 -3.22
CA HIS A 71 23.09 12.81 -2.05
C HIS A 71 22.26 14.10 -2.25
N LEU A 72 20.99 14.06 -1.84
CA LEU A 72 20.06 15.20 -1.81
C LEU A 72 19.53 15.72 -3.17
N LEU A 73 20.10 15.36 -4.34
CA LEU A 73 19.63 15.87 -5.64
C LEU A 73 18.11 15.74 -5.85
N THR A 74 17.52 14.66 -5.34
CA THR A 74 16.12 14.30 -5.50
C THR A 74 15.17 15.26 -4.78
N HIS A 75 15.65 16.04 -3.82
CA HIS A 75 14.85 17.09 -3.20
C HIS A 75 14.51 18.22 -4.21
N GLY A 76 15.37 18.46 -5.20
CA GLY A 76 15.10 19.42 -6.28
C GLY A 76 14.28 18.85 -7.45
N MET A 77 13.98 17.55 -7.45
CA MET A 77 13.24 16.87 -8.51
C MET A 77 11.75 16.84 -8.19
N ALA A 78 11.06 17.94 -8.48
CA ALA A 78 9.65 18.16 -8.15
C ALA A 78 8.69 17.17 -8.84
N GLU A 79 9.14 16.49 -9.88
CA GLU A 79 8.40 15.46 -10.62
C GLU A 79 8.44 14.08 -9.96
N THR A 80 9.37 13.85 -9.02
CA THR A 80 9.52 12.56 -8.32
C THR A 80 8.92 12.62 -6.92
N PRO A 81 8.23 11.56 -6.44
CA PRO A 81 7.68 11.56 -5.09
C PRO A 81 8.79 11.62 -4.04
N TRP A 82 8.60 12.48 -3.05
CA TRP A 82 9.56 12.73 -1.98
C TRP A 82 8.88 12.56 -0.62
N GLY A 83 9.57 11.93 0.33
CA GLY A 83 9.00 11.65 1.65
C GLY A 83 9.60 10.38 2.24
N GLY A 84 9.57 10.28 3.56
CA GLY A 84 10.24 9.22 4.32
C GLY A 84 9.39 8.00 4.60
N VAL A 85 9.94 7.11 5.42
CA VAL A 85 9.25 5.99 6.08
C VAL A 85 9.70 5.93 7.54
N LYS A 86 9.06 5.05 8.34
CA LYS A 86 9.33 4.91 9.78
C LYS A 86 9.06 6.22 10.53
N GLU A 87 9.92 6.63 11.45
CA GLU A 87 9.78 7.88 12.20
C GLU A 87 10.07 9.12 11.33
N SER A 88 10.58 8.95 10.10
CA SER A 88 10.79 10.06 9.16
C SER A 88 9.51 10.55 8.45
N GLY A 89 8.35 9.98 8.80
CA GLY A 89 7.04 10.50 8.38
C GLY A 89 6.25 9.55 7.47
N ILE A 90 5.06 10.02 7.12
CA ILE A 90 4.07 9.34 6.27
C ILE A 90 3.69 10.22 5.08
N GLY A 91 3.08 9.62 4.06
CA GLY A 91 2.64 10.30 2.86
C GLY A 91 3.79 10.73 1.93
N ARG A 92 3.46 11.42 0.84
CA ARG A 92 4.45 11.93 -0.12
C ARG A 92 4.20 13.41 -0.44
N SER A 93 5.27 14.14 -0.71
CA SER A 93 5.24 15.41 -1.44
C SER A 93 5.77 15.19 -2.85
N HIS A 94 5.63 16.22 -3.71
CA HIS A 94 6.11 16.21 -5.09
C HIS A 94 5.42 15.18 -6.00
N GLY A 95 5.55 15.39 -7.31
CA GLY A 95 4.97 14.54 -8.33
C GLY A 95 3.45 14.38 -8.22
N GLU A 96 2.94 13.37 -8.90
CA GLU A 96 1.52 13.00 -8.87
C GLU A 96 1.08 12.55 -7.47
N LEU A 97 1.88 11.70 -6.82
CA LEU A 97 1.55 11.18 -5.49
C LEU A 97 1.44 12.28 -4.43
N GLY A 98 2.32 13.28 -4.47
CA GLY A 98 2.24 14.42 -3.54
C GLY A 98 1.12 15.39 -3.87
N PHE A 99 0.69 15.46 -5.14
CA PHE A 99 -0.53 16.18 -5.49
C PHE A 99 -1.77 15.47 -4.95
N ASP A 100 -1.85 14.14 -5.08
CA ASP A 100 -2.96 13.33 -4.59
C ASP A 100 -3.20 13.47 -3.08
N GLU A 101 -2.13 13.62 -2.28
CA GLU A 101 -2.19 13.89 -0.83
C GLU A 101 -2.88 15.22 -0.49
N MET A 102 -2.94 16.15 -1.45
CA MET A 102 -3.64 17.44 -1.30
C MET A 102 -5.06 17.40 -1.88
N THR A 103 -5.53 16.24 -2.35
CA THR A 103 -6.88 16.04 -2.88
C THR A 103 -7.80 15.37 -1.85
N GLN A 104 -9.11 15.56 -2.02
CA GLN A 104 -10.13 14.85 -1.25
C GLN A 104 -10.92 13.94 -2.20
N PRO A 105 -10.58 12.63 -2.29
CA PRO A 105 -11.29 11.72 -3.17
C PRO A 105 -12.79 11.64 -2.82
N GLN A 106 -13.64 11.84 -3.83
CA GLN A 106 -15.09 11.66 -3.70
C GLN A 106 -15.54 10.46 -4.54
N VAL A 107 -16.22 9.52 -3.89
CA VAL A 107 -16.86 8.40 -4.59
C VAL A 107 -18.30 8.78 -4.91
N VAL A 108 -18.63 8.79 -6.20
CA VAL A 108 -20.01 8.92 -6.70
C VAL A 108 -20.35 7.63 -7.41
N THR A 109 -21.42 6.96 -6.95
CA THR A 109 -21.85 5.67 -7.50
C THR A 109 -23.30 5.72 -7.92
N THR A 110 -23.62 5.02 -8.99
CA THR A 110 -24.98 4.73 -9.44
C THR A 110 -25.17 3.21 -9.43
N GLU A 111 -26.24 2.75 -8.77
CA GLU A 111 -26.57 1.33 -8.80
C GLU A 111 -27.07 0.94 -10.19
N LEU A 112 -26.63 -0.22 -10.69
CA LEU A 112 -27.08 -0.77 -11.97
C LEU A 112 -28.60 -0.94 -12.03
N LEU A 113 -29.21 -1.27 -10.88
CA LEU A 113 -30.64 -1.49 -10.73
C LEU A 113 -31.28 -0.41 -9.86
N HIS A 114 -30.87 0.85 -10.01
CA HIS A 114 -31.43 1.99 -9.27
C HIS A 114 -32.97 2.12 -9.44
N PHE A 115 -33.53 1.55 -10.50
CA PHE A 115 -34.96 1.55 -10.81
C PHE A 115 -35.72 0.38 -10.16
N ALA A 116 -35.02 -0.60 -9.57
CA ALA A 116 -35.64 -1.67 -8.80
C ALA A 116 -36.08 -1.13 -7.43
N LYS A 117 -37.40 -1.02 -7.23
CA LYS A 117 -38.00 -0.48 -6.00
C LYS A 117 -37.61 -1.28 -4.75
N ARG A 118 -37.37 -2.59 -4.91
CA ARG A 118 -36.99 -3.50 -3.83
C ARG A 118 -35.72 -4.27 -4.17
N ASN A 119 -34.60 -3.55 -4.28
CA ASN A 119 -33.30 -4.18 -4.49
C ASN A 119 -32.95 -5.14 -3.32
N LEU A 120 -32.03 -6.06 -3.56
CA LEU A 120 -31.61 -7.12 -2.62
C LEU A 120 -31.17 -6.58 -1.26
N PHE A 121 -30.61 -5.37 -1.23
CA PHE A 121 -30.04 -4.76 -0.03
C PHE A 121 -31.04 -3.91 0.75
N TRP A 122 -32.19 -3.56 0.16
CA TRP A 122 -33.17 -2.66 0.77
C TRP A 122 -34.33 -3.43 1.41
N HIS A 123 -34.80 -2.90 2.54
CA HIS A 123 -35.99 -3.39 3.23
C HIS A 123 -37.25 -3.29 2.35
N PRO A 124 -38.28 -4.12 2.63
CA PRO A 124 -38.37 -5.08 3.73
C PRO A 124 -37.76 -6.45 3.39
N TYR A 125 -37.01 -7.05 4.32
CA TYR A 125 -36.55 -8.43 4.18
C TYR A 125 -37.68 -9.41 4.50
N ASP A 126 -37.92 -10.38 3.61
CA ASP A 126 -38.93 -11.42 3.81
C ASP A 126 -38.37 -12.80 3.42
N ALA A 127 -39.19 -13.84 3.64
CA ALA A 127 -38.83 -15.22 3.34
C ALA A 127 -38.49 -15.41 1.84
N GLN A 128 -39.16 -14.68 0.94
CA GLN A 128 -38.90 -14.79 -0.50
C GLN A 128 -37.50 -14.32 -0.85
N LEU A 129 -37.05 -13.19 -0.28
CA LEU A 129 -35.68 -12.70 -0.47
C LEU A 129 -34.65 -13.67 0.10
N TYR A 130 -34.86 -14.16 1.32
CA TYR A 130 -33.97 -15.12 1.96
C TYR A 130 -33.83 -16.41 1.12
N ASP A 131 -34.95 -16.98 0.68
CA ASP A 131 -34.95 -18.20 -0.13
C ASP A 131 -34.31 -17.98 -1.51
N GLY A 132 -34.45 -16.79 -2.09
CA GLY A 132 -33.79 -16.45 -3.34
C GLY A 132 -32.29 -16.25 -3.20
N LEU A 133 -31.81 -15.57 -2.15
CA LEU A 133 -30.37 -15.43 -1.85
C LEU A 133 -29.74 -16.80 -1.53
N LYS A 134 -30.45 -17.63 -0.77
CA LYS A 134 -30.07 -19.03 -0.52
C LYS A 134 -30.08 -19.85 -1.82
N GLY A 135 -31.02 -19.58 -2.71
CA GLY A 135 -31.07 -20.12 -4.06
C GLY A 135 -29.82 -19.79 -4.87
N ALA A 136 -29.36 -18.53 -4.82
CA ALA A 136 -28.12 -18.09 -5.47
C ALA A 136 -26.90 -18.84 -4.94
N LEU A 137 -26.79 -19.00 -3.62
CA LEU A 137 -25.72 -19.78 -2.99
C LEU A 137 -25.73 -21.24 -3.45
N TYR A 138 -26.91 -21.87 -3.53
CA TYR A 138 -27.03 -23.25 -4.02
C TYR A 138 -26.74 -23.39 -5.52
N PHE A 139 -27.10 -22.39 -6.32
CA PHE A 139 -26.77 -22.34 -7.75
C PHE A 139 -25.25 -22.28 -7.96
N LEU A 140 -24.55 -21.38 -7.26
CA LEU A 140 -23.11 -21.15 -7.42
C LEU A 140 -22.27 -22.27 -6.78
N HIS A 141 -22.65 -22.74 -5.59
CA HIS A 141 -21.80 -23.61 -4.76
C HIS A 141 -22.40 -25.00 -4.47
N GLY A 142 -23.57 -25.34 -5.03
CA GLY A 142 -24.17 -26.66 -4.84
C GLY A 142 -23.27 -27.79 -5.36
N ARG A 143 -23.10 -28.87 -4.57
CA ARG A 143 -22.25 -30.03 -4.98
C ARG A 143 -22.86 -30.86 -6.10
N LYS A 144 -24.19 -30.89 -6.21
CA LYS A 144 -24.93 -31.69 -7.21
C LYS A 144 -25.60 -30.76 -8.23
N PHE A 145 -25.63 -31.18 -9.49
CA PHE A 145 -26.30 -30.44 -10.57
C PHE A 145 -27.78 -30.15 -10.25
N SER A 146 -28.50 -31.12 -9.69
CA SER A 146 -29.91 -30.94 -9.30
C SER A 146 -30.12 -29.88 -8.22
N ILE A 147 -29.16 -29.73 -7.29
CA ILE A 147 -29.19 -28.69 -6.26
C ILE A 147 -28.93 -27.32 -6.89
N ARG A 148 -28.00 -27.24 -7.84
CA ARG A 148 -27.73 -25.99 -8.57
C ARG A 148 -28.93 -25.54 -9.39
N LEU A 149 -29.56 -26.46 -10.13
CA LEU A 149 -30.75 -26.16 -10.93
C LEU A 149 -31.92 -25.69 -10.07
N ARG A 150 -32.14 -26.35 -8.91
CA ARG A 150 -33.16 -25.90 -7.95
C ARG A 150 -32.82 -24.55 -7.33
N GLY A 151 -31.54 -24.28 -7.08
CA GLY A 151 -31.04 -22.98 -6.62
C GLY A 151 -31.32 -21.87 -7.61
N LEU A 152 -31.08 -22.11 -8.90
CA LEU A 152 -31.35 -21.16 -9.98
C LEU A 152 -32.83 -20.78 -10.03
N LEU A 153 -33.73 -21.76 -9.98
CA LEU A 153 -35.18 -21.53 -10.00
C LEU A 153 -35.66 -20.69 -8.80
N ARG A 154 -35.05 -20.88 -7.62
CA ARG A 154 -35.35 -20.05 -6.44
C ARG A 154 -34.82 -18.63 -6.56
N PHE A 155 -33.62 -18.48 -7.13
CA PHE A 155 -33.00 -17.18 -7.35
C PHE A 155 -33.78 -16.33 -8.37
N THR A 156 -34.21 -16.92 -9.50
CA THR A 156 -34.99 -16.19 -10.51
C THR A 156 -36.36 -15.74 -9.98
N GLY A 157 -36.88 -16.39 -8.93
CA GLY A 157 -38.07 -15.97 -8.20
C GLY A 157 -37.95 -14.61 -7.50
N LEU A 158 -36.75 -14.02 -7.41
CA LEU A 158 -36.54 -12.66 -6.89
C LEU A 158 -36.82 -11.56 -7.91
N ILE A 159 -36.74 -11.86 -9.21
CA ILE A 159 -36.88 -10.85 -10.26
C ILE A 159 -38.22 -10.12 -10.16
N PRO A 160 -39.38 -10.79 -10.01
CA PRO A 160 -40.67 -10.09 -9.89
C PRO A 160 -40.78 -9.26 -8.62
N ARG A 161 -40.11 -9.67 -7.53
CA ARG A 161 -40.12 -8.93 -6.25
C ARG A 161 -39.42 -7.58 -6.39
N MET A 162 -38.33 -7.52 -7.16
CA MET A 162 -37.53 -6.31 -7.33
C MET A 162 -38.29 -5.14 -7.98
N PHE A 163 -39.36 -5.43 -8.73
CA PHE A 163 -40.16 -4.46 -9.47
C PHE A 163 -41.57 -4.25 -8.91
N LYS A 164 -41.93 -4.92 -7.79
CA LYS A 164 -43.21 -4.69 -7.11
C LYS A 164 -43.13 -3.48 -6.19
N ASP A 165 -44.22 -2.72 -6.17
CA ASP A 165 -44.46 -1.58 -5.26
C ASP A 165 -44.51 -2.04 -3.80
#